data_AF-A0A962KHH5-F1
#
_entry.id   AF-A0A962KHH5-F1
#
_cell.length_a   1.000
_cell.length_b   1.000
_cell.length_c   1.000
_cell.angle_alpha   90.00
_cell.angle_beta   90.00
_cell.angle_gamma   90.00
#
_symmetry.space_group_name_H-M   'P 1'
#
loop_
_entity.id
_entity.type
_entity.pdbx_description
1 polymer ?
#
loop_
_entity_poly.entity_id
_entity_poly.type
_entity_poly.pdbx_seq_one_letter_code
_entity_poly.pdbx_strand_id
1 'polypeptide(L)'
;MTNEQLALVANILQLSVIAISLLAFVPQWRHILRSRSSEGLSHSTWYLWNLATIFGFVYALINYRITGWGMSLIVATGVNVIFRMITLSLVLIFQVKREATASEASIPRTRRLSRLG
;
A
#
# COMPACT_ATOMS: atom_id res chain seq x y z
N MET A 1 8.46 -28.61 -22.57
CA MET A 1 7.36 -27.74 -22.10
C MET A 1 6.98 -26.83 -23.25
N THR A 2 5.72 -26.84 -23.68
CA THR A 2 5.25 -25.97 -24.77
C THR A 2 4.98 -24.55 -24.26
N ASN A 3 4.89 -23.57 -25.17
CA ASN A 3 4.58 -22.18 -24.82
C ASN A 3 3.24 -22.05 -24.08
N GLU A 4 2.28 -22.90 -24.41
CA GLU A 4 0.96 -22.95 -23.75
C GLU A 4 1.05 -23.44 -22.30
N GLN A 5 1.85 -24.48 -22.05
CA GLN A 5 2.10 -24.97 -20.70
C GLN A 5 2.83 -23.92 -19.85
N LEU A 6 3.80 -23.20 -20.44
CA LEU A 6 4.49 -22.11 -19.76
C LEU A 6 3.53 -20.98 -19.39
N ALA A 7 2.63 -20.59 -20.30
CA ALA A 7 1.63 -19.56 -20.05
C ALA A 7 0.63 -19.95 -18.95
N LEU A 8 0.22 -21.23 -18.90
CA LEU A 8 -0.66 -21.74 -17.84
C LEU A 8 0.02 -21.64 -16.47
N VAL A 9 1.26 -22.11 -16.36
CA VAL A 9 2.03 -22.04 -15.10
C VAL A 9 2.24 -20.59 -14.67
N ALA A 10 2.59 -19.70 -15.61
CA ALA A 10 2.74 -18.28 -15.33
C ALA A 10 1.44 -17.66 -14.78
N ASN A 11 0.28 -17.99 -15.37
CA ASN A 11 -1.01 -17.50 -14.88
C ASN A 11 -1.34 -17.98 -13.46
N ILE A 12 -1.04 -19.24 -13.14
CA ILE A 12 -1.26 -19.80 -11.79
C ILE A 12 -0.36 -19.11 -10.77
N LEU A 13 0.93 -18.95 -11.10
CA LEU A 13 1.87 -18.21 -10.25
C LEU A 13 1.45 -16.75 -10.08
N GLN A 14 0.89 -16.13 -11.13
CA GLN A 14 0.43 -14.75 -11.05
C GLN A 14 -0.76 -14.60 -10.08
N LEU A 15 -1.64 -15.59 -9.99
CA LEU A 15 -2.73 -15.61 -9.01
C LEU A 15 -2.21 -15.84 -7.58
N SER A 16 -1.16 -16.65 -7.39
CA SER A 16 -0.59 -16.87 -6.06
C SER A 16 0.01 -15.59 -5.47
N VAL A 17 0.45 -14.63 -6.30
CA VAL A 17 0.87 -13.29 -5.87
C VAL A 17 -0.22 -12.60 -5.04
N ILE A 18 -1.51 -12.77 -5.37
CA ILE A 18 -2.59 -12.16 -4.59
C ILE A 18 -2.63 -12.70 -3.15
N ALA A 19 -2.50 -14.02 -3.01
CA ALA A 19 -2.48 -14.68 -1.70
C ALA A 19 -1.24 -14.28 -0.89
N ILE A 20 -0.07 -14.24 -1.53
CA ILE A 20 1.18 -13.81 -0.90
C ILE A 20 1.07 -12.35 -0.45
N SER A 21 0.52 -11.47 -1.29
CA SER A 21 0.29 -10.07 -0.94
C SER A 21 -0.64 -9.94 0.26
N LEU A 22 -1.74 -10.69 0.33
CA LEU A 22 -2.61 -10.71 1.51
C LEU A 22 -1.84 -11.10 2.78
N LEU A 23 -1.03 -12.16 2.70
CA LEU A 23 -0.22 -12.62 3.83
C LEU A 23 0.84 -11.60 4.27
N ALA A 24 1.34 -10.78 3.34
CA ALA A 24 2.30 -9.72 3.65
C ALA A 24 1.65 -8.45 4.22
N PHE A 25 0.56 -7.98 3.60
CA PHE A 25 -0.08 -6.71 3.96
C PHE A 25 -0.97 -6.81 5.20
N VAL A 26 -1.66 -7.94 5.42
CA VAL A 26 -2.60 -8.08 6.56
C VAL A 26 -1.90 -7.94 7.93
N PRO A 27 -0.76 -8.61 8.21
CA PRO A 27 -0.02 -8.42 9.45
C PRO A 27 0.45 -6.97 9.62
N GLN A 28 0.87 -6.34 8.53
CA GLN A 28 1.31 -4.95 8.51
C GLN A 28 0.17 -3.99 8.85
N TRP A 29 -1.01 -4.17 8.27
CA TRP A 29 -2.21 -3.38 8.61
C TRP A 29 -2.60 -3.58 10.06
N ARG A 30 -2.57 -4.82 10.56
CA ARG A 30 -2.84 -5.11 11.98
C ARG A 30 -1.84 -4.42 12.90
N HIS A 31 -0.55 -4.40 12.53
CA HIS A 31 0.46 -3.70 13.31
C HIS A 31 0.21 -2.19 13.34
N ILE A 32 0.03 -1.55 12.18
CA ILE A 32 -0.23 -0.10 12.08
C ILE A 32 -1.50 0.29 12.86
N LEU A 33 -2.58 -0.49 12.74
CA LEU A 33 -3.83 -0.23 13.45
C LEU A 33 -3.70 -0.38 14.97
N ARG A 34 -2.90 -1.34 15.45
CA ARG A 34 -2.67 -1.57 16.89
C ARG A 34 -1.70 -0.57 17.50
N SER A 35 -0.57 -0.31 16.85
CA SER A 35 0.44 0.62 17.33
C SER A 35 -0.02 2.07 17.20
N ARG A 36 -0.98 2.35 16.29
CA ARG A 36 -1.35 3.71 15.86
C ARG A 36 -0.14 4.57 15.47
N SER A 37 0.98 3.92 15.13
CA SER A 37 2.26 4.54 14.84
C SER A 37 2.77 4.02 13.51
N SER A 38 3.27 4.94 12.68
CA SER A 38 4.00 4.66 11.45
C SER A 38 5.51 4.62 11.67
N GLU A 39 6.00 4.55 12.91
CA GLU A 39 7.42 4.48 13.23
C GLU A 39 8.13 3.33 12.48
N GLY A 40 9.18 3.69 11.75
CA GLY A 40 9.95 2.76 10.91
C GLY A 40 9.53 2.70 9.44
N LEU A 41 8.45 3.36 9.02
CA LEU A 41 7.98 3.37 7.63
C LEU A 41 8.41 4.66 6.92
N SER A 42 9.42 4.56 6.04
CA SER A 42 9.84 5.69 5.19
C SER A 42 8.76 6.06 4.18
N HIS A 43 8.26 7.29 4.25
CA HIS A 43 7.22 7.79 3.34
C HIS A 43 7.69 7.78 1.88
N SER A 44 8.94 8.19 1.63
CA SER A 44 9.54 8.18 0.29
C SER A 44 9.53 6.77 -0.31
N THR A 45 9.78 5.76 0.52
CA THR A 45 9.70 4.35 0.12
C THR A 45 8.25 4.00 -0.27
N TRP A 46 7.25 4.36 0.54
CA TRP A 46 5.84 4.07 0.22
C TRP A 46 5.33 4.79 -1.03
N TYR A 47 5.74 6.03 -1.27
CA TYR A 47 5.41 6.74 -2.50
C TYR A 47 6.04 6.08 -3.72
N LEU A 48 7.33 5.73 -3.64
CA LEU A 48 8.04 5.05 -4.72
C LEU A 48 7.40 3.69 -5.05
N TRP A 49 7.05 2.92 -4.01
CA TRP A 49 6.35 1.65 -4.19
C TRP A 49 4.96 1.81 -4.81
N ASN A 50 4.19 2.84 -4.42
CA ASN A 50 2.90 3.11 -5.05
C ASN A 50 3.07 3.46 -6.52
N LEU A 51 3.99 4.36 -6.85
CA LEU A 51 4.27 4.77 -8.22
C LEU A 51 4.72 3.59 -9.08
N ALA A 52 5.65 2.76 -8.59
CA ALA A 52 6.11 1.56 -9.28
C ALA A 52 4.96 0.57 -9.53
N THR A 53 4.04 0.42 -8.59
CA THR A 53 2.91 -0.51 -8.73
C THR A 53 1.88 0.01 -9.74
N ILE A 54 1.67 1.33 -9.80
CA ILE A 54 0.84 1.97 -10.84
C ILE A 54 1.44 1.71 -12.23
N PHE A 55 2.74 1.91 -12.39
CA PHE A 55 3.42 1.59 -13.65
C PHE A 55 3.29 0.11 -14.01
N GLY A 56 3.41 -0.80 -13.04
CA GLY A 56 3.20 -2.23 -13.25
C GLY A 56 1.78 -2.57 -13.72
N PHE A 57 0.76 -1.90 -13.17
CA PHE A 57 -0.63 -2.07 -13.60
C PHE A 57 -0.86 -1.53 -15.03
N VAL A 58 -0.34 -0.34 -15.34
CA VAL A 58 -0.42 0.23 -16.69
C VAL A 58 0.28 -0.67 -17.70
N TYR A 59 1.44 -1.21 -17.35
CA TYR A 59 2.14 -2.20 -18.18
C TYR A 59 1.29 -3.44 -18.43
N ALA A 60 0.65 -4.00 -17.40
CA ALA A 60 -0.24 -5.15 -17.54
C ALA A 60 -1.40 -4.88 -18.51
N LEU A 61 -2.00 -3.68 -18.44
CA LEU A 61 -3.05 -3.25 -19.36
C LEU A 61 -2.54 -3.17 -20.81
N ILE A 62 -1.39 -2.52 -21.04
CA ILE A 62 -0.79 -2.40 -22.37
C ILE A 62 -0.45 -3.80 -22.93
N ASN A 63 0.18 -4.65 -22.12
CA ASN A 63 0.53 -6.02 -22.52
C ASN A 63 -0.71 -6.82 -22.93
N TYR A 64 -1.81 -6.71 -22.17
CA TYR A 64 -3.07 -7.34 -22.53
C TYR A 64 -3.67 -6.78 -23.82
N ARG A 65 -3.58 -5.46 -24.04
CA ARG A 65 -4.06 -4.84 -25.29
C ARG A 65 -3.29 -5.28 -26.53
N ILE A 66 -1.98 -5.51 -26.40
CA ILE A 66 -1.12 -5.91 -27.53
C ILE A 66 -1.24 -7.41 -27.80
N THR A 67 -1.16 -8.23 -26.74
CA THR A 67 -1.10 -9.68 -26.91
C THR A 67 -2.47 -10.34 -26.90
N GLY A 68 -3.46 -9.77 -26.21
CA GLY A 68 -4.76 -10.38 -25.89
C GLY A 68 -4.72 -11.33 -24.68
N TRP A 69 -3.54 -11.52 -24.06
CA TRP A 69 -3.27 -12.50 -23.01
C TRP A 69 -2.80 -11.80 -21.74
N GLY A 70 -2.92 -12.47 -20.58
CA GLY A 70 -2.42 -11.94 -19.31
C GLY A 70 -3.45 -11.18 -18.46
N MET A 71 -4.74 -11.56 -18.55
CA MET A 71 -5.78 -11.05 -17.65
C MET A 71 -5.46 -11.30 -16.17
N SER A 72 -4.80 -12.42 -15.86
CA SER A 72 -4.30 -12.76 -14.52
C SER A 72 -3.34 -11.70 -13.96
N LEU A 73 -2.46 -11.14 -14.80
CA LEU A 73 -1.51 -10.10 -14.45
C LEU A 73 -2.22 -8.79 -14.13
N ILE A 74 -3.25 -8.42 -14.91
CA ILE A 74 -4.09 -7.25 -14.63
C ILE A 74 -4.77 -7.41 -13.26
N VAL A 75 -5.38 -8.56 -13.00
CA VAL A 75 -6.06 -8.79 -11.71
C VAL A 75 -5.07 -8.74 -10.56
N ALA A 76 -3.93 -9.42 -10.67
CA ALA A 76 -2.92 -9.45 -9.60
C ALA A 76 -2.29 -8.08 -9.33
N THR A 77 -1.96 -7.33 -10.37
CA THR A 77 -1.40 -5.97 -10.23
C THR A 77 -2.45 -4.98 -9.72
N GLY A 78 -3.71 -5.08 -10.18
CA GLY A 78 -4.82 -4.25 -9.70
C GLY A 78 -5.11 -4.45 -8.22
N VAL A 79 -5.18 -5.69 -7.74
CA VAL A 79 -5.33 -5.98 -6.31
C VAL A 79 -4.16 -5.43 -5.49
N ASN A 80 -2.93 -5.53 -5.99
CA ASN A 80 -1.76 -4.95 -5.33
C ASN A 80 -1.81 -3.42 -5.26
N VAL A 81 -2.31 -2.74 -6.30
CA VAL A 81 -2.54 -1.29 -6.24
C VAL A 81 -3.52 -0.96 -5.11
N ILE A 82 -4.64 -1.68 -5.00
CA ILE A 82 -5.63 -1.46 -3.94
C ILE A 82 -5.01 -1.64 -2.55
N PHE A 83 -4.27 -2.73 -2.33
CA PHE A 83 -3.63 -2.98 -1.03
C PHE A 83 -2.60 -1.92 -0.66
N ARG A 84 -1.81 -1.45 -1.64
CA ARG A 84 -0.82 -0.40 -1.40
C ARG A 84 -1.48 0.96 -1.14
N MET A 85 -2.59 1.27 -1.81
CA MET A 85 -3.38 2.47 -1.53
C MET A 85 -3.95 2.44 -0.11
N ILE A 86 -4.53 1.33 0.33
CA ILE A 86 -4.99 1.15 1.72
C ILE A 86 -3.84 1.37 2.70
N THR A 87 -2.68 0.76 2.44
CA THR A 87 -1.50 0.89 3.31
C THR A 87 -1.03 2.34 3.40
N LEU A 88 -0.95 3.03 2.25
CA LEU A 88 -0.56 4.44 2.20
C LEU A 88 -1.56 5.31 2.97
N SER A 89 -2.88 5.09 2.80
CA SER A 89 -3.90 5.82 3.54
C SER A 89 -3.77 5.63 5.05
N LEU A 90 -3.52 4.40 5.52
CA LEU A 90 -3.29 4.14 6.94
C LEU A 90 -2.06 4.90 7.45
N VAL A 91 -0.94 4.84 6.72
CA VAL A 91 0.30 5.55 7.07
C VAL A 91 0.05 7.05 7.20
N LEU A 92 -0.64 7.67 6.24
CA LEU A 92 -0.94 9.11 6.25
C LEU A 92 -1.86 9.50 7.41
N ILE A 93 -2.93 8.72 7.67
CA ILE A 93 -3.88 9.02 8.75
C ILE A 93 -3.21 9.01 10.12
N PHE A 94 -2.34 8.02 10.39
CA PHE A 94 -1.65 7.93 11.68
C PHE A 94 -0.53 8.96 11.82
N GLN A 95 0.04 9.44 10.72
CA GLN A 95 0.99 10.55 10.73
C GLN A 95 0.31 11.87 11.13
N VAL A 96 -0.83 12.22 10.51
CA VAL A 96 -1.57 13.46 10.83
C VAL A 96 -1.95 13.49 12.31
N LYS A 97 -2.38 12.35 12.88
CA LYS A 97 -2.67 12.26 14.32
C LYS A 97 -1.45 12.51 15.20
N ARG A 98 -0.27 12.03 14.80
CA ARG A 98 0.98 12.27 15.53
C ARG A 98 1.37 13.75 15.51
N GLU A 99 1.31 14.39 14.34
CA GLU A 99 1.64 15.81 14.19
C GLU A 99 0.68 16.70 15.00
N ALA A 100 -0.62 16.38 15.01
CA ALA A 100 -1.61 17.06 15.86
C ALA A 100 -1.28 16.92 17.36
N THR A 101 -0.93 15.71 17.81
CA THR A 101 -0.59 15.46 19.22
C THR A 101 0.72 16.16 19.63
N ALA A 102 1.72 16.18 18.74
CA ALA A 102 2.99 16.87 18.97
C ALA A 102 2.83 18.40 19.00
N SER A 103 1.97 18.95 18.13
CA SER A 103 1.62 20.38 18.14
C SER A 103 0.88 20.77 19.43
N GLU A 104 0.01 19.93 19.95
CA GLU A 104 -0.71 20.19 21.21
C GLU A 104 0.18 20.07 22.46
N ALA A 105 1.21 19.20 22.40
CA ALA A 105 2.20 19.04 23.45
C ALA A 105 3.25 20.17 23.50
N SER A 106 3.50 20.85 22.38
CA SER A 106 4.45 21.98 22.32
C SER A 106 3.86 23.32 22.74
N ILE A 107 2.54 23.41 23.00
CA ILE A 107 1.90 24.62 23.51
C ILE A 107 2.30 24.83 24.99
N PRO A 108 2.99 25.93 25.33
CA PRO A 108 3.42 26.19 26.71
C PRO A 108 2.21 26.31 27.66
N ARG A 109 2.31 25.66 28.83
CA ARG A 109 1.27 25.57 29.89
C ARG A 109 0.67 26.94 30.28
N THR A 110 1.43 28.02 30.13
CA THR A 110 1.01 29.39 30.44
C THR A 110 -0.15 29.89 29.57
N ARG A 111 -0.32 29.38 28.34
CA ARG A 111 -1.46 29.74 27.46
C ARG A 111 -2.74 28.94 27.72
N ARG A 112 -2.68 27.79 28.41
CA ARG A 112 -3.90 27.01 28.71
C ARG A 112 -4.76 27.66 29.78
N LEU A 113 -4.14 28.38 30.70
CA LEU A 113 -4.84 29.02 31.83
C LEU A 113 -5.55 30.33 31.42
N SER A 114 -5.14 30.98 30.33
CA SER A 114 -5.78 32.21 29.83
C SER A 114 -7.01 31.97 28.95
N ARG A 115 -7.44 30.71 28.76
CA ARG A 115 -8.67 30.34 28.02
C ARG A 115 -9.78 29.82 28.93
N LEU A 116 -9.52 29.72 30.23
CA LEU A 116 -10.43 29.20 31.25
C LEU A 116 -10.91 30.28 32.24
N GLY A 117 -10.54 31.54 32.01
CA GLY A 117 -11.09 32.72 32.70
C GLY A 117 -11.69 33.66 31.66
#